data_AF-A0A838IB48-F1
#
_entry.id   AF-A0A838IB48-F1
#
_cell.length_a   1.000
_cell.length_b   1.000
_cell.length_c   1.000
_cell.angle_alpha   90.00
_cell.angle_beta   90.00
_cell.angle_gamma   90.00
#
_symmetry.space_group_name_H-M   'P 1'
#
loop_
_entity.id
_entity.type
_entity.pdbx_description
1 polymer ?
#
loop_
_entity_poly.entity_id
_entity_poly.type
_entity_poly.pdbx_seq_one_letter_code
_entity_poly.pdbx_strand_id
1 'polypeptide(L)'
;MDLNKLRGIHPDWKIIEALAPDEAASAINLLLAGVFLNGRLTEDEPRILAQTWSRFPFVSSELNGYSFIEHLKASYDRLVAMLSDPDQFEAFLDDVSTNIPDEDARLAVLRLLALVLNEEDLHTRQQDFFGLVSLEFGFDLDTADNLLRSAWESYQDAGPRPEGESRFKPLIKGRNLSATSRFTTSSNPFSQDLY
;
A
#
# COMPACT_ATOMS: atom_id res chain seq x y z
N MET A 1 -9.55 -8.92 4.85
CA MET A 1 -9.25 -7.92 5.90
C MET A 1 -10.37 -7.74 6.93
N ASP A 2 -10.07 -8.06 8.20
CA ASP A 2 -10.92 -7.72 9.35
C ASP A 2 -10.34 -6.48 10.05
N LEU A 3 -10.97 -5.32 9.84
CA LEU A 3 -10.54 -4.04 10.41
C LEU A 3 -10.50 -4.03 11.95
N ASN A 4 -11.24 -4.93 12.62
CA ASN A 4 -11.18 -5.04 14.08
C ASN A 4 -9.83 -5.57 14.57
N LYS A 5 -9.12 -6.36 13.75
CA LYS A 5 -7.76 -6.82 14.04
C LYS A 5 -6.72 -5.70 13.88
N LEU A 6 -7.05 -4.67 13.09
CA LEU A 6 -6.20 -3.50 12.84
C LEU A 6 -6.42 -2.37 13.86
N ARG A 7 -7.41 -2.47 14.76
CA ARG A 7 -7.68 -1.41 15.77
C ARG A 7 -6.56 -1.18 16.77
N GLY A 8 -5.73 -2.20 17.03
CA GLY A 8 -4.54 -2.08 17.89
C GLY A 8 -3.29 -1.59 17.16
N ILE A 9 -3.38 -1.43 15.84
CA ILE A 9 -2.31 -0.98 14.97
C ILE A 9 -2.71 0.40 14.45
N HIS A 10 -1.99 1.44 14.86
CA HIS A 10 -2.40 2.81 14.62
C HIS A 10 -1.58 3.41 13.47
N PRO A 11 -2.06 3.39 12.23
CA PRO A 11 -1.53 4.21 11.14
C PRO A 11 -1.87 5.70 11.34
N ASP A 12 -2.11 6.13 12.58
CA ASP A 12 -2.75 7.40 12.93
C ASP A 12 -4.12 7.58 12.30
N TRP A 13 -5.08 6.74 12.71
CA TRP A 13 -6.46 6.75 12.21
C TRP A 13 -7.09 8.14 12.19
N LYS A 14 -6.75 9.03 13.13
CA LYS A 14 -7.26 10.41 13.14
C LYS A 14 -6.79 11.24 11.95
N ILE A 15 -5.54 11.03 11.52
CA ILE A 15 -4.96 11.72 10.36
C ILE A 15 -5.55 11.12 9.09
N ILE A 16 -5.58 9.79 9.02
CA ILE A 16 -6.21 9.06 7.91
C ILE A 16 -7.68 9.49 7.73
N GLU A 17 -8.45 9.57 8.81
CA GLU A 17 -9.86 10.04 8.82
C GLU A 17 -10.02 11.49 8.36
N ALA A 18 -8.98 12.31 8.52
CA ALA A 18 -9.00 13.72 8.18
C ALA A 18 -8.44 14.03 6.79
N LEU A 19 -8.04 13.01 6.02
CA LEU A 19 -7.55 13.19 4.65
C LEU A 19 -8.62 13.89 3.79
N ALA A 20 -8.17 14.88 3.02
CA ALA A 20 -9.01 15.51 2.01
C ALA A 20 -9.43 14.50 0.93
N PRO A 21 -10.49 14.78 0.14
CA PRO A 21 -10.98 13.84 -0.87
C PRO A 21 -9.91 13.39 -1.88
N ASP A 22 -9.09 14.33 -2.35
CA ASP A 22 -8.02 14.06 -3.32
C ASP A 22 -6.85 13.26 -2.69
N GLU A 23 -6.55 13.53 -1.41
CA GLU A 23 -5.56 12.79 -0.62
C GLU A 23 -6.04 11.35 -0.38
N ALA A 24 -7.32 11.18 -0.01
CA ALA A 24 -7.95 9.89 0.22
C ALA A 24 -7.96 9.05 -1.07
N ALA A 25 -8.32 9.66 -2.21
CA ALA A 25 -8.27 9.01 -3.51
C ALA A 25 -6.83 8.55 -3.86
N SER A 26 -5.84 9.41 -3.64
CA SER A 26 -4.43 9.08 -3.87
C SER A 26 -3.93 7.96 -2.94
N ALA A 27 -4.37 7.97 -1.67
CA ALA A 27 -4.09 6.90 -0.74
C ALA A 27 -4.72 5.57 -1.20
N ILE A 28 -5.99 5.56 -1.65
CA ILE A 28 -6.65 4.37 -2.20
C ILE A 28 -5.89 3.81 -3.40
N ASN A 29 -5.44 4.70 -4.29
CA ASN A 29 -4.66 4.32 -5.47
C ASN A 29 -3.35 3.62 -5.08
N LEU A 30 -2.64 4.13 -4.07
CA LEU A 30 -1.45 3.48 -3.51
C LEU A 30 -1.75 2.09 -2.93
N LEU A 31 -2.82 1.98 -2.13
CA LEU A 31 -3.20 0.69 -1.54
C LEU A 31 -3.51 -0.33 -2.64
N LEU A 32 -4.26 0.08 -3.67
CA LEU A 32 -4.61 -0.78 -4.80
C LEU A 32 -3.36 -1.20 -5.58
N ALA A 33 -2.43 -0.28 -5.83
CA ALA A 33 -1.16 -0.55 -6.47
C ALA A 33 -0.35 -1.62 -5.70
N GLY A 34 -0.31 -1.51 -4.37
CA GLY A 34 0.37 -2.48 -3.50
C GLY A 34 -0.20 -3.90 -3.57
N VAL A 35 -1.52 -4.02 -3.65
CA VAL A 35 -2.20 -5.32 -3.83
C VAL A 35 -2.01 -5.85 -5.26
N PHE A 36 -2.06 -4.95 -6.25
CA PHE A 36 -1.94 -5.29 -7.67
C PHE A 36 -0.59 -5.92 -8.04
N LEU A 37 0.50 -5.55 -7.35
CA LEU A 37 1.87 -6.07 -7.62
C LEU A 37 2.00 -7.59 -7.56
N ASN A 38 1.10 -8.26 -6.85
CA ASN A 38 1.06 -9.72 -6.80
C ASN A 38 0.50 -10.34 -8.09
N GLY A 39 0.02 -9.52 -9.04
CA GLY A 39 -0.52 -9.94 -10.34
C GLY A 39 -1.83 -10.73 -10.23
N ARG A 40 -2.51 -10.65 -9.07
CA ARG A 40 -3.66 -11.49 -8.74
C ARG A 40 -5.00 -10.81 -8.86
N LEU A 41 -5.06 -9.48 -9.00
CA LEU A 41 -6.32 -8.76 -9.09
C LEU A 41 -7.03 -9.10 -10.42
N THR A 42 -8.01 -9.99 -10.31
CA THR A 42 -8.99 -10.30 -11.35
C THR A 42 -9.94 -9.12 -11.58
N GLU A 43 -10.67 -9.11 -12.70
CA GLU A 43 -11.60 -8.02 -13.05
C GLU A 43 -12.71 -7.82 -11.98
N ASP A 44 -13.05 -8.87 -11.22
CA ASP A 44 -14.04 -8.83 -10.14
C ASP A 44 -13.46 -8.38 -8.78
N GLU A 45 -12.14 -8.35 -8.64
CA GLU A 45 -11.48 -8.11 -7.37
C GLU A 45 -11.61 -6.68 -6.84
N PRO A 46 -11.64 -5.62 -7.68
CA PRO A 46 -12.01 -4.27 -7.25
C PRO A 46 -13.36 -4.22 -6.52
N ARG A 47 -14.33 -5.06 -6.90
CA ARG A 47 -15.63 -5.13 -6.22
C ARG A 47 -15.53 -5.76 -4.84
N ILE A 48 -14.67 -6.76 -4.67
CA ILE A 48 -14.41 -7.42 -3.38
C ILE A 48 -13.64 -6.47 -2.44
N LEU A 49 -12.61 -5.79 -2.97
CA LEU A 49 -11.89 -4.75 -2.26
C LEU A 49 -12.83 -3.62 -1.85
N ALA A 50 -13.74 -3.18 -2.73
CA ALA A 50 -14.72 -2.15 -2.40
C ALA A 50 -15.58 -2.51 -1.18
N GLN A 51 -16.03 -3.75 -1.07
CA GLN A 51 -16.82 -4.21 0.09
C GLN A 51 -16.02 -4.20 1.40
N THR A 52 -14.71 -4.39 1.30
CA THR A 52 -13.81 -4.46 2.46
C THR A 52 -13.32 -3.09 2.87
N TRP A 53 -12.90 -2.27 1.90
CA TRP A 53 -12.29 -0.96 2.10
C TRP A 53 -13.32 0.16 2.26
N SER A 54 -14.58 -0.05 1.86
CA SER A 54 -15.68 0.89 2.18
C SER A 54 -15.90 1.08 3.69
N ARG A 55 -15.32 0.20 4.51
CA ARG A 55 -15.34 0.30 5.97
C ARG A 55 -14.16 1.10 6.53
N PHE A 56 -13.22 1.51 5.70
CA PHE A 56 -12.17 2.42 6.13
C PHE A 56 -12.79 3.76 6.53
N PRO A 57 -12.30 4.37 7.61
CA PRO A 57 -12.98 5.51 8.21
C PRO A 57 -12.84 6.79 7.37
N PHE A 58 -11.86 6.83 6.46
CA PHE A 58 -11.63 7.90 5.49
C PHE A 58 -12.40 7.72 4.16
N VAL A 59 -13.01 6.56 3.93
CA VAL A 59 -13.85 6.30 2.74
C VAL A 59 -15.27 6.87 2.95
N SER A 60 -15.41 7.92 3.77
CA SER A 60 -16.72 8.41 4.22
C SER A 60 -17.31 9.53 3.34
N SER A 61 -18.63 9.43 3.13
CA SER A 61 -19.56 10.28 2.36
C SER A 61 -19.29 10.55 0.87
N GLU A 62 -18.10 11.00 0.47
CA GLU A 62 -17.87 11.51 -0.90
C GLU A 62 -17.47 10.42 -1.90
N LEU A 63 -16.81 9.36 -1.41
CA LEU A 63 -16.44 8.18 -2.19
C LEU A 63 -17.35 6.98 -1.90
N ASN A 64 -18.61 7.18 -1.50
CA ASN A 64 -19.45 6.05 -1.08
C ASN A 64 -20.11 5.31 -2.26
N GLY A 65 -20.38 4.01 -2.05
CA GLY A 65 -21.23 3.20 -2.91
C GLY A 65 -20.68 3.00 -4.32
N TYR A 66 -21.46 3.38 -5.33
CA TYR A 66 -21.12 3.21 -6.75
C TYR A 66 -19.86 4.00 -7.15
N SER A 67 -19.69 5.20 -6.58
CA SER A 67 -18.53 6.06 -6.87
C SER A 67 -17.21 5.43 -6.44
N PHE A 68 -17.19 4.68 -5.32
CA PHE A 68 -16.01 3.97 -4.86
C PHE A 68 -15.58 2.87 -5.83
N ILE A 69 -16.56 2.11 -6.33
CA ILE A 69 -16.33 0.99 -7.23
C ILE A 69 -15.81 1.51 -8.56
N GLU A 70 -16.43 2.58 -9.10
CA GLU A 70 -15.96 3.22 -10.33
C GLU A 70 -14.56 3.82 -10.17
N HIS A 71 -14.26 4.42 -9.02
CA HIS A 71 -12.91 4.90 -8.71
C HIS A 71 -11.90 3.74 -8.70
N LEU A 72 -12.16 2.68 -7.93
CA LEU A 72 -11.29 1.51 -7.88
C LEU A 72 -11.11 0.85 -9.26
N LYS A 73 -12.14 0.85 -10.10
CA LYS A 73 -12.06 0.35 -11.47
C LYS A 73 -11.19 1.23 -12.35
N ALA A 74 -11.37 2.55 -12.32
CA ALA A 74 -10.53 3.49 -13.06
C ALA A 74 -9.07 3.40 -12.63
N SER A 75 -8.82 3.24 -11.33
CA SER A 75 -7.48 3.04 -10.77
C SER A 75 -6.88 1.70 -11.19
N TYR A 76 -7.68 0.64 -11.24
CA TYR A 76 -7.26 -0.65 -11.79
C TYR A 76 -6.85 -0.53 -13.27
N ASP A 77 -7.66 0.11 -14.10
CA ASP A 77 -7.37 0.31 -15.53
C ASP A 77 -6.05 1.10 -15.72
N ARG A 78 -5.81 2.12 -14.87
CA ARG A 78 -4.54 2.87 -14.84
C ARG A 78 -3.36 1.97 -14.45
N LEU A 79 -3.52 1.12 -13.43
CA LEU A 79 -2.47 0.18 -13.00
C LEU A 79 -2.15 -0.88 -14.06
N VAL A 80 -3.16 -1.36 -14.79
CA VAL A 80 -2.97 -2.28 -15.93
C VAL A 80 -2.19 -1.58 -17.05
N ALA A 81 -2.49 -0.30 -17.33
CA ALA A 81 -1.73 0.48 -18.31
C ALA A 81 -0.26 0.64 -17.89
N MET A 82 0.02 0.85 -16.59
CA MET A 82 1.38 0.94 -16.04
C MET A 82 2.20 -0.36 -16.17
N LEU A 83 1.56 -1.53 -16.28
CA LEU A 83 2.26 -2.78 -16.62
C LEU A 83 2.85 -2.75 -18.04
N SER A 84 2.19 -2.03 -18.94
CA SER A 84 2.56 -1.96 -20.36
C SER A 84 3.53 -0.83 -20.67
N ASP A 85 3.60 0.18 -19.80
CA ASP A 85 4.40 1.39 -20.00
C ASP A 85 5.06 1.82 -18.67
N PRO A 86 6.36 1.49 -18.49
CA PRO A 86 7.05 1.77 -17.24
C PRO A 86 7.19 3.25 -16.87
N ASP A 87 7.16 4.17 -17.85
CA ASP A 87 7.28 5.61 -17.60
C ASP A 87 6.04 6.16 -16.86
N GLN A 88 4.90 5.45 -16.93
CA GLN A 88 3.68 5.82 -16.20
C GLN A 88 3.79 5.55 -14.70
N PHE A 89 4.76 4.76 -14.25
CA PHE A 89 4.97 4.51 -12.82
C PHE A 89 5.59 5.72 -12.11
N GLU A 90 6.56 6.40 -12.73
CA GLU A 90 7.11 7.64 -12.16
C GLU A 90 6.02 8.72 -12.08
N ALA A 91 5.22 8.88 -13.14
CA ALA A 91 4.08 9.81 -13.14
C ALA A 91 3.00 9.46 -12.10
N PHE A 92 2.81 8.17 -11.80
CA PHE A 92 1.91 7.73 -10.73
C PHE A 92 2.45 8.10 -9.35
N LEU A 93 3.74 7.89 -9.10
CA LEU A 93 4.37 8.24 -7.82
C LEU A 93 4.33 9.75 -7.58
N ASP A 94 4.65 10.55 -8.60
CA ASP A 94 4.62 12.02 -8.55
C ASP A 94 3.19 12.56 -8.30
N ASP A 95 2.18 12.00 -8.96
CA ASP A 95 0.77 12.35 -8.75
C ASP A 95 0.35 12.10 -7.30
N VAL A 96 0.68 10.94 -6.75
CA VAL A 96 0.37 10.60 -5.37
C VAL A 96 1.11 11.51 -4.38
N SER A 97 2.41 11.77 -4.60
CA SER A 97 3.24 12.56 -3.68
C SER A 97 2.85 14.04 -3.68
N THR A 98 2.42 14.55 -4.83
CA THR A 98 1.88 15.89 -5.00
C THR A 98 0.52 16.06 -4.30
N ASN A 99 -0.35 15.07 -4.39
CA ASN A 99 -1.70 15.14 -3.82
C ASN A 99 -1.73 14.98 -2.30
N ILE A 100 -0.67 14.43 -1.69
CA ILE A 100 -0.54 14.29 -0.23
C ILE A 100 0.65 15.13 0.24
N PRO A 101 0.53 16.46 0.38
CA PRO A 101 1.68 17.33 0.63
C PRO A 101 2.16 17.33 2.09
N ASP A 102 1.29 16.97 3.03
CA ASP A 102 1.58 16.98 4.46
C ASP A 102 2.41 15.75 4.89
N GLU A 103 3.48 15.98 5.66
CA GLU A 103 4.41 14.93 6.07
C GLU A 103 3.74 13.90 7.01
N ASP A 104 2.90 14.37 7.94
CA ASP A 104 2.21 13.49 8.87
C ASP A 104 1.17 12.63 8.14
N ALA A 105 0.47 13.20 7.13
CA ALA A 105 -0.42 12.46 6.23
C ALA A 105 0.33 11.42 5.40
N ARG A 106 1.49 11.77 4.81
CA ARG A 106 2.34 10.82 4.07
C ARG A 106 2.77 9.65 4.94
N LEU A 107 3.20 9.92 6.17
CA LEU A 107 3.63 8.89 7.12
C LEU A 107 2.47 7.98 7.55
N ALA A 108 1.29 8.57 7.80
CA ALA A 108 0.06 7.83 8.11
C ALA A 108 -0.34 6.90 6.94
N VAL A 109 -0.30 7.40 5.70
CA VAL A 109 -0.61 6.62 4.50
C VAL A 109 0.41 5.51 4.27
N LEU A 110 1.71 5.74 4.52
CA LEU A 110 2.72 4.68 4.49
C LEU A 110 2.47 3.61 5.56
N ARG A 111 2.09 4.00 6.78
CA ARG A 111 1.69 3.03 7.82
C ARG A 111 0.51 2.18 7.35
N LEU A 112 -0.49 2.80 6.73
CA LEU A 112 -1.66 2.09 6.20
C LEU A 112 -1.26 1.13 5.06
N LEU A 113 -0.41 1.57 4.13
CA LEU A 113 0.10 0.74 3.06
C LEU A 113 0.88 -0.47 3.59
N ALA A 114 1.75 -0.26 4.60
CA ALA A 114 2.48 -1.34 5.24
C ALA A 114 1.54 -2.41 5.84
N LEU A 115 0.38 -2.00 6.37
CA LEU A 115 -0.62 -2.93 6.90
C LEU A 115 -1.31 -3.75 5.81
N VAL A 116 -1.65 -3.11 4.69
CA VAL A 116 -2.24 -3.81 3.54
C VAL A 116 -1.25 -4.82 2.96
N LEU A 117 0.01 -4.42 2.76
CA LEU A 117 1.03 -5.29 2.18
C LEU A 117 1.40 -6.48 3.09
N ASN A 118 1.29 -6.34 4.41
CA ASN A 118 1.57 -7.44 5.35
C ASN A 118 0.43 -8.47 5.45
N GLU A 119 -0.77 -8.18 4.94
CA GLU A 119 -1.88 -9.14 4.97
C GLU A 119 -1.67 -10.31 4.01
N GLU A 120 -0.99 -10.08 2.88
CA GLU A 120 -0.85 -11.03 1.77
C GLU A 120 0.54 -11.66 1.63
N ASP A 121 1.24 -11.91 2.74
CA ASP A 121 2.62 -12.39 2.77
C ASP A 121 3.58 -11.52 1.93
N LEU A 122 4.13 -10.49 2.57
CA LEU A 122 4.99 -9.48 1.94
C LEU A 122 6.09 -10.06 1.01
N HIS A 123 5.91 -9.90 -0.30
CA HIS A 123 6.86 -10.35 -1.33
C HIS A 123 7.89 -9.27 -1.69
N THR A 124 9.02 -9.66 -2.32
CA THR A 124 10.11 -8.73 -2.68
C THR A 124 9.61 -7.53 -3.49
N ARG A 125 8.71 -7.71 -4.46
CA ARG A 125 8.16 -6.60 -5.27
C ARG A 125 7.35 -5.60 -4.45
N GLN A 126 6.63 -6.08 -3.44
CA GLN A 126 5.87 -5.20 -2.53
C GLN A 126 6.81 -4.43 -1.59
N GLN A 127 7.92 -5.04 -1.17
CA GLN A 127 8.98 -4.36 -0.42
C GLN A 127 9.65 -3.28 -1.29
N ASP A 128 9.95 -3.61 -2.54
CA ASP A 128 10.55 -2.67 -3.49
C ASP A 128 9.60 -1.48 -3.75
N PHE A 129 8.32 -1.75 -3.99
CA PHE A 129 7.31 -0.71 -4.11
C PHE A 129 7.19 0.15 -2.85
N PHE A 130 7.13 -0.46 -1.68
CA PHE A 130 7.03 0.27 -0.41
C PHE A 130 8.24 1.18 -0.18
N GLY A 131 9.45 0.70 -0.50
CA GLY A 131 10.68 1.48 -0.43
C GLY A 131 10.66 2.68 -1.40
N LEU A 132 10.20 2.48 -2.63
CA LEU A 132 10.08 3.56 -3.63
C LEU A 132 9.07 4.62 -3.21
N VAL A 133 7.88 4.23 -2.74
CA VAL A 133 6.88 5.17 -2.22
C VAL A 133 7.41 5.92 -1.00
N SER A 134 8.16 5.25 -0.12
CA SER A 134 8.76 5.89 1.05
C SER A 134 9.77 6.97 0.66
N LEU A 135 10.65 6.68 -0.29
CA LEU A 135 11.62 7.64 -0.81
C LEU A 135 10.94 8.83 -1.49
N GLU A 136 9.90 8.56 -2.29
CA GLU A 136 9.11 9.59 -2.96
C GLU A 136 8.42 10.54 -1.95
N PHE A 137 7.96 9.99 -0.82
CA PHE A 137 7.40 10.79 0.26
C PHE A 137 8.44 11.56 1.08
N GLY A 138 9.74 11.32 0.83
CA GLY A 138 10.86 11.98 1.48
C GLY A 138 11.43 11.23 2.69
N PHE A 139 11.02 9.98 2.93
CA PHE A 139 11.50 9.16 4.04
C PHE A 139 12.65 8.25 3.62
N ASP A 140 13.56 7.98 4.55
CA ASP A 140 14.66 7.03 4.32
C ASP A 140 14.20 5.56 4.37
N LEU A 141 15.03 4.67 3.81
CA LEU A 141 14.74 3.23 3.78
C LEU A 141 14.74 2.60 5.19
N ASP A 142 15.41 3.20 6.16
CA ASP A 142 15.40 2.73 7.54
C ASP A 142 14.03 2.98 8.19
N THR A 143 13.42 4.13 7.91
CA THR A 143 12.06 4.46 8.30
C THR A 143 11.09 3.48 7.64
N ALA A 144 11.23 3.24 6.34
CA ALA A 144 10.42 2.27 5.61
C ALA A 144 10.51 0.85 6.22
N ASP A 145 11.73 0.36 6.50
CA ASP A 145 11.98 -0.93 7.14
C ASP A 145 11.31 -1.03 8.53
N ASN A 146 11.33 0.06 9.30
CA ASN A 146 10.71 0.12 10.62
C ASN A 146 9.18 0.09 10.53
N LEU A 147 8.58 0.76 9.55
CA LEU A 147 7.14 0.74 9.33
C LEU A 147 6.64 -0.66 8.94
N LEU A 148 7.30 -1.32 7.99
CA LEU A 148 6.96 -2.69 7.59
C LEU A 148 7.11 -3.68 8.76
N ARG A 149 8.17 -3.54 9.56
CA ARG A 149 8.36 -4.37 10.77
C ARG A 149 7.25 -4.11 11.79
N SER A 150 6.96 -2.85 12.10
CA SER A 150 5.95 -2.49 13.09
C SER A 150 4.57 -3.00 12.68
N ALA A 151 4.21 -2.90 11.40
CA ALA A 151 2.99 -3.49 10.85
C ALA A 151 2.96 -5.02 11.04
N TRP A 152 4.05 -5.72 10.70
CA TRP A 152 4.17 -7.17 10.90
C TRP A 152 4.05 -7.60 12.36
N GLU A 153 4.77 -6.92 13.28
CA GLU A 153 4.75 -7.21 14.72
C GLU A 153 3.32 -7.06 15.26
N SER A 154 2.67 -5.98 14.88
CA SER A 154 1.31 -5.68 15.30
C SER A 154 0.29 -6.71 14.76
N TYR A 155 0.52 -7.29 13.58
CA TYR A 155 -0.25 -8.42 13.06
C TYR A 155 -0.02 -9.74 13.81
N GLN A 156 1.15 -9.95 14.44
CA GLN A 156 1.38 -11.13 15.29
C GLN A 156 0.65 -10.97 16.63
N ASP A 157 0.64 -9.77 17.18
CA ASP A 157 0.02 -9.49 18.49
C ASP A 157 -1.52 -9.50 18.44
N ALA A 158 -2.11 -9.32 17.25
CA ALA A 158 -3.57 -9.25 17.04
C ALA A 158 -4.34 -10.59 17.11
N GLY A 159 -3.71 -11.73 17.42
CA GLY A 159 -4.44 -12.96 17.85
C GLY A 159 -3.94 -14.30 17.26
N PRO A 160 -4.47 -15.44 17.76
CA PRO A 160 -3.99 -16.78 17.42
C PRO A 160 -4.33 -17.18 15.98
N ARG A 161 -3.43 -17.97 15.38
CA ARG A 161 -3.50 -18.42 13.98
C ARG A 161 -4.53 -19.54 13.76
N PRO A 162 -5.12 -19.65 12.56
CA PRO A 162 -5.54 -20.94 12.01
C PRO A 162 -4.31 -21.85 11.82
N GLU A 163 -4.43 -23.14 12.12
CA GLU A 163 -3.33 -24.09 11.90
C GLU A 163 -2.94 -24.17 10.40
N GLY A 164 -1.63 -24.08 10.10
CA GLY A 164 -1.08 -24.33 8.76
C GLY A 164 -0.50 -23.11 8.02
N GLU A 165 -0.69 -21.88 8.52
CA GLU A 165 -0.11 -20.67 7.88
C GLU A 165 1.33 -20.39 8.33
N SER A 166 2.27 -20.50 7.39
CA SER A 166 3.67 -20.13 7.56
C SER A 166 3.87 -18.64 7.22
N ARG A 167 3.88 -17.76 8.23
CA ARG A 167 4.28 -16.35 8.04
C ARG A 167 5.80 -16.22 7.89
N PHE A 168 6.23 -15.35 6.96
CA PHE A 168 7.63 -14.97 6.77
C PHE A 168 8.27 -14.42 8.07
N LYS A 169 9.59 -14.64 8.22
CA LYS A 169 10.38 -14.05 9.31
C LYS A 169 10.41 -12.52 9.18
N PRO A 170 10.46 -11.77 10.30
CA PRO A 170 10.47 -10.31 10.26
C PRO A 170 11.65 -9.78 9.48
N LEU A 171 11.44 -8.61 8.86
CA LEU A 171 12.52 -7.85 8.24
C LEU A 171 13.52 -7.41 9.33
N ILE A 172 14.76 -7.91 9.27
CA ILE A 172 15.91 -7.44 10.06
C ILE A 172 16.14 -5.94 9.81
N LYS A 173 16.27 -5.17 10.89
CA LYS A 173 16.47 -3.71 10.88
C LYS A 173 17.66 -3.25 10.04
N GLY A 174 17.40 -2.31 9.13
CA GLY A 174 18.41 -1.61 8.34
C GLY A 174 19.21 -2.54 7.45
N ARG A 175 18.62 -3.68 7.06
CA ARG A 175 19.36 -4.75 6.38
C ARG A 175 18.63 -5.33 5.18
N ASN A 176 17.37 -4.98 4.94
CA ASN A 176 16.61 -5.58 3.84
C ASN A 176 16.38 -4.58 2.72
N LEU A 177 15.73 -3.45 2.99
CA LEU A 177 15.55 -2.43 1.95
C LEU A 177 16.88 -1.74 1.61
N SER A 178 17.71 -1.41 2.60
CA SER A 178 19.02 -0.78 2.37
C SER A 178 20.09 -1.69 1.74
N ALA A 179 19.95 -3.02 1.86
CA ALA A 179 20.91 -3.98 1.27
C ALA A 179 20.56 -4.38 -0.18
N THR A 180 19.34 -4.11 -0.62
CA THR A 180 18.90 -4.41 -1.98
C THR A 180 19.28 -3.22 -2.85
N SER A 181 20.41 -3.29 -3.56
CA SER A 181 20.99 -2.20 -4.36
C SER A 181 20.17 -1.79 -5.60
N ARG A 182 18.85 -1.98 -5.57
CA ARG A 182 17.93 -1.85 -6.71
C ARG A 182 16.99 -0.65 -6.62
N PHE A 183 17.08 0.15 -5.55
CA PHE A 183 16.25 1.36 -5.41
C PHE A 183 16.85 2.52 -6.21
N THR A 184 16.85 2.38 -7.53
CA THR A 184 16.89 3.54 -8.44
C THR A 184 15.48 3.75 -8.95
N THR A 185 15.05 5.01 -9.09
CA THR A 185 13.72 5.40 -9.62
C THR A 185 13.36 4.69 -10.93
N SER A 186 14.37 4.26 -11.69
CA SER A 186 14.25 3.47 -12.92
C SER A 186 13.78 2.01 -12.76
N SER A 187 13.50 1.53 -11.54
CA SER A 187 13.21 0.11 -11.25
C SER A 187 11.73 -0.09 -10.98
N ASN A 188 10.90 0.04 -12.01
CA ASN A 188 9.46 -0.11 -11.87
C ASN A 188 9.11 -1.53 -11.35
N PRO A 189 8.53 -1.67 -10.14
CA PRO A 189 8.20 -2.98 -9.56
C PRO A 189 7.05 -3.71 -10.29
N PHE A 190 6.33 -3.01 -11.19
CA PHE A 190 5.32 -3.56 -12.09
C PHE A 190 5.90 -4.11 -13.39
N SER A 191 7.14 -3.78 -13.74
CA SER A 191 7.79 -4.38 -14.91
C SER A 191 7.98 -5.87 -14.63
N GLN A 192 7.30 -6.71 -15.42
CA GLN A 192 7.57 -8.14 -15.39
C GLN A 192 9.03 -8.33 -15.77
N ASP A 193 9.81 -8.98 -14.91
CA ASP A 193 10.96 -9.75 -15.39
C ASP A 193 10.38 -10.78 -16.36
N LEU A 194 10.34 -10.44 -17.65
CA LEU A 194 10.11 -11.38 -18.74
C LEU A 194 11.38 -12.23 -18.87
N TYR A 195 11.64 -13.07 -17.88
CA TYR A 195 12.71 -14.07 -17.90
C TYR A 195 12.25 -15.38 -17.28
#